data_AF-A0A8T2NY09-F1
#
_entry.id   AF-A0A8T2NY09-F1
#
_cell.length_a   1.000
_cell.length_b   1.000
_cell.length_c   1.000
_cell.angle_alpha   90.00
_cell.angle_beta   90.00
_cell.angle_gamma   90.00
#
_symmetry.space_group_name_H-M   'P 1'
#
loop_
_entity.id
_entity.type
_entity.pdbx_description
1 polymer ?
#
loop_
_entity_poly.entity_id
_entity_poly.type
_entity_poly.pdbx_seq_one_letter_code
_entity_poly.pdbx_strand_id
1 'polypeptide(L)'
;MAVRCQVTLGVFGHEEEVISNPLSPGVIKGIIYSMCSPHGDLEAVLQQELVIHIGWIISNNPELFSGMLKIRIGWIVQAMKHELVIRAGGMPPQDIYQLSPSDVKQLLLDVLQPQQTGRPWLNRRQIDGSLNRTPLGFYDRVWQILERTPNGIVVSGVLLPQQPTLSDMTMYEMNFSLLVEDMLKNIILPEYRQIIVELLMVVSVVLLRNPELEFQEKVDLDCLVKEAFDDFQSDHCRPTGTMRQEDMEAFYNTPPLGKHGTSSYLTKAVMILLLQGEVKPSKDDPCSVS
;
A
#
# COMPACT_ATOMS: atom_id res chain seq x y z
N MET A 1 18.99 -11.63 10.21
CA MET A 1 18.45 -11.77 8.84
C MET A 1 18.70 -10.46 8.12
N ALA A 2 19.36 -10.46 6.96
CA ALA A 2 19.51 -9.23 6.18
C ALA A 2 18.14 -8.84 5.62
N VAL A 3 17.72 -7.60 5.87
CA VAL A 3 16.54 -7.02 5.25
C VAL A 3 16.82 -6.93 3.74
N ARG A 4 16.11 -7.71 2.92
CA ARG A 4 16.21 -7.65 1.45
C ARG A 4 15.17 -6.67 0.93
N CYS A 5 15.45 -5.37 1.06
CA CYS A 5 14.67 -4.33 0.36
C CYS A 5 15.35 -3.96 -0.95
N GLN A 6 14.57 -3.70 -2.00
CA GLN A 6 15.07 -2.94 -3.15
C GLN A 6 14.97 -1.45 -2.85
N VAL A 7 15.99 -0.67 -3.21
CA VAL A 7 15.97 0.79 -3.06
C VAL A 7 15.74 1.41 -4.43
N THR A 8 14.96 2.48 -4.50
CA THR A 8 14.74 3.23 -5.74
C THR A 8 14.98 4.72 -5.53
N LEU A 9 15.58 5.37 -6.52
CA LEU A 9 15.89 6.80 -6.53
C LEU A 9 15.09 7.51 -7.61
N GLY A 10 14.51 8.65 -7.27
CA GLY A 10 13.64 9.39 -8.17
C GLY A 10 12.71 10.30 -7.39
N VAL A 11 12.16 11.30 -8.07
CA VAL A 11 11.25 12.28 -7.46
C VAL A 11 9.85 11.70 -7.41
N PHE A 12 9.11 12.00 -6.35
CA PHE A 12 7.71 11.58 -6.20
C PHE A 12 6.88 11.92 -7.45
N GLY A 13 6.15 10.94 -7.98
CA GLY A 13 5.32 11.10 -9.18
C GLY A 13 6.07 11.04 -10.52
N HIS A 14 7.39 10.81 -10.50
CA HIS A 14 8.24 10.73 -11.70
C HIS A 14 8.89 9.35 -11.85
N GLU A 15 9.69 9.18 -12.91
CA GLU A 15 10.46 7.96 -13.14
C GLU A 15 11.44 7.71 -11.98
N GLU A 16 11.67 6.43 -11.69
CA GLU A 16 12.53 5.98 -10.60
C GLU A 16 13.52 4.93 -11.11
N GLU A 17 14.78 5.05 -10.69
CA GLU A 17 15.82 4.07 -10.97
C GLU A 17 15.95 3.07 -9.82
N VAL A 18 15.91 1.78 -10.14
CA VAL A 18 16.00 0.69 -9.17
C VAL A 18 17.47 0.34 -8.90
N ILE A 19 17.89 0.48 -7.65
CA ILE A 19 19.19 0.00 -7.16
C ILE A 19 19.03 -1.46 -6.73
N SER A 20 19.43 -2.37 -7.61
CA SER A 20 19.35 -3.82 -7.38
C SER A 20 20.61 -4.41 -6.72
N ASN A 21 21.74 -3.71 -6.79
CA ASN A 21 23.03 -4.18 -6.28
C ASN A 21 23.77 -3.05 -5.56
N PRO A 22 24.71 -3.35 -4.64
CA PRO A 22 25.56 -2.32 -4.04
C PRO A 22 26.33 -1.53 -5.11
N LEU A 23 26.12 -0.22 -5.15
CA LEU A 23 26.78 0.70 -6.08
C LEU A 23 27.82 1.55 -5.35
N SER A 24 28.82 2.03 -6.08
CA SER A 24 29.79 2.97 -5.51
C SER A 24 29.13 4.33 -5.22
N PRO A 25 29.63 5.11 -4.24
CA PRO A 25 29.07 6.44 -3.93
C PRO A 25 29.02 7.39 -5.14
N GLY A 26 29.99 7.30 -6.05
CA GLY A 26 30.02 8.11 -7.27
C GLY A 26 28.91 7.76 -8.25
N VAL A 27 28.57 6.47 -8.38
CA VAL A 27 27.47 6.01 -9.24
C VAL A 27 26.13 6.42 -8.63
N ILE A 28 25.94 6.22 -7.32
CA ILE A 28 24.73 6.67 -6.60
C ILE A 28 24.51 8.17 -6.81
N LYS A 29 25.57 8.98 -6.62
CA LYS A 29 25.52 10.42 -6.89
C LYS A 29 25.10 10.71 -8.34
N GLY A 30 25.68 10.01 -9.31
CA GLY A 30 25.33 10.16 -10.73
C GLY A 30 23.84 9.92 -10.99
N ILE A 31 23.30 8.83 -10.44
CA ILE A 31 21.87 8.48 -10.54
C ILE A 31 21.00 9.57 -9.90
N ILE A 32 21.31 9.97 -8.67
CA ILE A 32 20.53 10.99 -7.94
C ILE A 32 20.43 12.28 -8.75
N TYR A 33 21.57 12.80 -9.24
CA TYR A 33 21.56 14.06 -10.00
C TYR A 33 20.90 13.90 -11.37
N SER A 34 21.02 12.73 -12.02
CA SER A 34 20.31 12.46 -13.28
C SER A 34 18.78 12.45 -13.10
N MET A 35 18.29 11.83 -12.03
CA MET A 35 16.86 11.67 -11.78
C MET A 35 16.23 12.89 -11.09
N CYS A 36 16.98 13.63 -10.27
CA CYS A 36 16.43 14.70 -9.41
C CYS A 36 16.71 16.12 -9.92
N SER A 37 17.86 16.40 -10.54
CA SER A 37 18.19 17.77 -10.98
C SER A 37 17.19 18.38 -11.97
N PRO A 38 16.49 17.63 -12.86
CA PRO A 38 15.40 18.19 -13.65
C PRO A 38 14.27 18.82 -12.83
N HIS A 39 14.16 18.46 -11.55
CA HIS A 39 13.16 18.93 -10.60
C HIS A 39 13.73 19.86 -9.51
N GLY A 40 15.05 20.11 -9.52
CA GLY A 40 15.74 21.03 -8.62
C GLY A 40 16.90 20.39 -7.84
N ASP A 41 17.99 21.13 -7.69
CA ASP A 41 19.21 20.62 -7.04
C ASP A 41 19.03 20.33 -5.54
N LEU A 42 18.09 21.02 -4.88
CA LEU A 42 17.78 20.77 -3.47
C LEU A 42 17.20 19.35 -3.25
N GLU A 43 16.47 18.83 -4.23
CA GLU A 43 15.93 17.46 -4.18
C GLU A 43 17.07 16.44 -4.26
N ALA A 44 18.04 16.65 -5.15
CA ALA A 44 19.22 15.80 -5.26
C ALA A 44 20.03 15.76 -3.95
N VAL A 45 20.24 16.91 -3.32
CA VAL A 45 20.96 17.00 -2.03
C VAL A 45 20.18 16.28 -0.92
N LEU A 46 18.87 16.50 -0.82
CA LEU A 46 18.03 15.83 0.17
C LEU A 46 18.04 14.30 -0.01
N GLN A 47 17.85 13.79 -1.22
CA GLN A 47 17.87 12.34 -1.47
C GLN A 47 19.24 11.73 -1.16
N GLN A 48 20.33 12.45 -1.42
CA GLN A 48 21.67 11.99 -1.07
C GLN A 48 21.83 11.84 0.46
N GLU A 49 21.36 12.82 1.24
CA GLU A 49 21.38 12.74 2.72
C GLU A 49 20.50 11.59 3.22
N LEU A 50 19.30 11.42 2.64
CA LEU A 50 18.38 10.34 2.99
C LEU A 50 18.97 8.95 2.70
N VAL A 51 19.66 8.76 1.57
CA VAL A 51 20.32 7.49 1.25
C VAL A 51 21.37 7.13 2.31
N ILE A 52 22.15 8.12 2.78
CA ILE A 52 23.14 7.92 3.85
C ILE A 52 22.46 7.52 5.15
N HIS A 53 21.42 8.27 5.56
CA HIS A 53 20.70 7.98 6.79
C HIS A 53 19.99 6.62 6.73
N ILE A 54 19.31 6.30 5.64
CA ILE A 54 18.62 5.02 5.46
C ILE A 54 19.62 3.86 5.51
N GLY A 55 20.78 3.98 4.86
CA GLY A 55 21.83 2.97 4.95
C GLY A 55 22.30 2.72 6.40
N TRP A 56 22.43 3.79 7.19
CA TRP A 56 22.72 3.68 8.62
C TRP A 56 21.56 3.06 9.42
N ILE A 57 20.32 3.51 9.21
CA ILE A 57 19.14 3.02 9.96
C ILE A 57 18.88 1.55 9.63
N ILE A 58 18.96 1.10 8.38
CA ILE A 58 18.79 -0.31 8.01
C ILE A 58 19.79 -1.21 8.77
N SER A 59 21.00 -0.70 9.00
CA SER A 59 22.06 -1.45 9.69
C SER A 59 21.88 -1.48 11.21
N ASN A 60 21.29 -0.44 11.80
CA ASN A 60 21.20 -0.29 13.27
C ASN A 60 19.80 -0.61 13.82
N ASN A 61 18.76 -0.36 13.03
CA ASN A 61 17.33 -0.48 13.38
C ASN A 61 16.52 -1.09 12.22
N PRO A 62 16.86 -2.32 11.77
CA PRO A 62 16.19 -2.97 10.63
C PRO A 62 14.68 -3.15 10.82
N GLU A 63 14.20 -3.21 12.06
CA GLU A 63 12.78 -3.35 12.42
C GLU A 63 11.91 -2.19 11.92
N LEU A 64 12.48 -1.00 11.73
CA LEU A 64 11.75 0.17 11.21
C LEU A 64 11.30 -0.01 9.75
N PHE A 65 11.95 -0.92 9.02
CA PHE A 65 11.61 -1.26 7.64
C PHE A 65 10.75 -2.54 7.53
N SER A 66 10.23 -3.04 8.65
CA SER A 66 9.33 -4.18 8.64
C SER A 66 8.11 -3.91 7.76
N GLY A 67 7.77 -4.88 6.91
CA GLY A 67 6.65 -4.78 5.95
C GLY A 67 6.95 -3.95 4.69
N MET A 68 8.20 -3.48 4.50
CA MET A 68 8.61 -2.73 3.30
C MET A 68 9.45 -3.63 2.38
N LEU A 69 8.95 -3.98 1.20
CA LEU A 69 9.74 -4.70 0.17
C LEU A 69 10.61 -3.76 -0.66
N LYS A 70 10.09 -2.56 -0.95
CA LYS A 70 10.77 -1.51 -1.71
C LYS A 70 10.85 -0.23 -0.87
N ILE A 71 12.04 0.36 -0.83
CA ILE A 71 12.31 1.66 -0.23
C ILE A 71 12.40 2.66 -1.39
N ARG A 72 11.36 3.49 -1.55
CA ARG A 72 11.29 4.50 -2.61
C ARG A 72 11.62 5.86 -2.03
N ILE A 73 12.81 6.39 -2.32
CA ILE A 73 13.33 7.59 -1.63
C ILE A 73 12.43 8.80 -1.88
N GLY A 74 11.97 9.03 -3.12
CA GLY A 74 11.02 10.10 -3.42
C GLY A 74 9.71 10.01 -2.65
N TRP A 75 9.21 8.79 -2.40
CA TRP A 75 7.99 8.61 -1.60
C TRP A 75 8.24 8.75 -0.10
N ILE A 76 9.44 8.45 0.38
CA ILE A 76 9.84 8.80 1.76
C ILE A 76 9.87 10.31 1.94
N VAL A 77 10.40 11.07 0.96
CA VAL A 77 10.32 12.54 0.95
C VAL A 77 8.86 13.00 1.03
N GLN A 78 7.96 12.35 0.27
CA GLN A 78 6.52 12.64 0.34
C GLN A 78 5.94 12.35 1.74
N ALA A 79 6.29 11.23 2.35
CA ALA A 79 5.88 10.90 3.72
C ALA A 79 6.38 11.93 4.75
N MET A 80 7.62 12.41 4.59
CA MET A 80 8.20 13.47 5.42
C MET A 80 7.48 14.81 5.23
N LYS A 81 7.10 15.17 4.00
CA LYS A 81 6.27 16.34 3.72
C LYS A 81 4.89 16.23 4.40
N HIS A 82 4.25 15.06 4.34
CA HIS A 82 2.99 14.82 5.07
C HIS A 82 3.17 14.97 6.59
N GLU A 83 4.25 14.42 7.16
CA GLU A 83 4.53 14.54 8.59
C GLU A 83 4.73 16.00 9.02
N LEU A 84 5.37 16.84 8.20
CA LEU A 84 5.50 18.27 8.46
C LEU A 84 4.14 19.00 8.44
N VAL A 85 3.24 18.64 7.51
CA VAL A 85 1.86 19.16 7.49
C VAL A 85 1.10 18.78 8.76
N ILE A 86 1.24 17.52 9.21
CA ILE A 86 0.60 17.03 10.43
C ILE A 86 1.09 17.81 11.65
N ARG A 87 2.39 18.05 11.77
CA ARG A 87 2.99 18.84 12.86
C ARG A 87 2.52 20.28 12.87
N ALA A 88 2.24 20.84 11.70
CA ALA A 88 1.82 22.22 11.58
C ALA A 88 0.37 22.45 12.06
N GLY A 89 -0.50 21.43 11.99
CA GLY A 89 -1.83 21.43 12.60
C GLY A 89 -2.80 22.55 12.15
N GLY A 90 -2.46 23.26 11.06
CA GLY A 90 -3.19 24.44 10.56
C GLY A 90 -2.30 25.65 10.25
N MET A 91 -1.06 25.66 10.72
CA MET A 91 -0.04 26.62 10.29
C MET A 91 0.62 26.18 8.97
N PRO A 92 1.32 27.07 8.25
CA PRO A 92 2.15 26.67 7.13
C PRO A 92 3.23 25.66 7.59
N PRO A 93 3.39 24.51 6.91
CA PRO A 93 4.43 23.56 7.26
C PRO A 93 5.82 24.15 7.01
N GLN A 94 6.78 23.71 7.82
CA GLN A 94 8.18 24.02 7.58
C GLN A 94 8.61 23.45 6.22
N ASP A 95 9.43 24.19 5.48
CA ASP A 95 10.01 23.72 4.23
C ASP A 95 11.06 22.64 4.52
N ILE A 96 10.87 21.44 3.94
CA ILE A 96 11.77 20.30 4.13
C ILE A 96 13.20 20.63 3.69
N TYR A 97 13.37 21.47 2.67
CA TYR A 97 14.70 21.83 2.15
C TYR A 97 15.45 22.83 3.05
N GLN A 98 14.78 23.37 4.08
CA GLN A 98 15.36 24.29 5.05
C GLN A 98 15.73 23.60 6.37
N LEU A 99 15.50 22.29 6.48
CA LEU A 99 15.85 21.51 7.65
C LEU A 99 17.36 21.30 7.75
N SER A 100 17.89 21.30 8.98
CA SER A 100 19.26 20.88 9.21
C SER A 100 19.40 19.36 9.00
N PRO A 101 20.61 18.82 8.71
CA PRO A 101 20.80 17.37 8.56
C PRO A 101 20.30 16.57 9.77
N SER A 102 20.48 17.09 10.98
CA SER A 102 19.97 16.47 12.21
C SER A 102 18.45 16.42 12.24
N ASP A 103 17.77 17.49 11.79
CA ASP A 103 16.30 17.54 11.74
C ASP A 103 15.75 16.64 10.63
N VAL A 104 16.43 16.55 9.48
CA VAL A 104 16.11 15.59 8.40
C VAL A 104 16.17 14.16 8.93
N LYS A 105 17.24 13.81 9.66
CA LYS A 105 17.38 12.49 10.30
C LYS A 105 16.25 12.23 11.29
N GLN A 106 15.92 13.19 12.15
CA GLN A 106 14.88 13.01 13.16
C GLN A 106 13.50 12.85 12.50
N LEU A 107 13.18 13.68 11.51
CA LEU A 107 11.93 13.58 10.76
C LEU A 107 11.82 12.24 10.03
N LEU A 108 12.90 11.75 9.43
CA LEU A 108 12.94 10.43 8.81
C LEU A 108 12.66 9.32 9.83
N LEU A 109 13.28 9.36 11.01
CA LEU A 109 13.03 8.39 12.07
C LEU A 109 11.56 8.42 12.52
N ASP A 110 10.99 9.61 12.69
CA ASP A 110 9.59 9.77 13.12
C ASP A 110 8.59 9.23 12.07
N VAL A 111 8.89 9.42 10.78
CA VAL A 111 8.11 8.84 9.67
C VAL A 111 8.22 7.32 9.63
N LEU A 112 9.42 6.77 9.84
CA LEU A 112 9.65 5.33 9.81
C LEU A 112 9.09 4.61 11.03
N GLN A 113 8.82 5.28 12.14
CA GLN A 113 8.26 4.64 13.33
C GLN A 113 6.84 4.08 13.04
N PRO A 114 6.59 2.79 13.34
CA PRO A 114 5.27 2.21 13.16
C PRO A 114 4.26 2.80 14.14
N GLN A 115 3.09 3.21 13.64
CA GLN A 115 1.86 3.44 14.38
C GLN A 115 1.99 4.26 15.67
N GLN A 116 2.07 5.58 15.50
CA GLN A 116 1.92 6.54 16.61
C GLN A 116 0.48 6.48 17.16
N THR A 117 0.32 6.04 18.40
CA THR A 117 -0.99 5.99 19.09
C THR A 117 -1.67 7.36 19.07
N GLY A 118 -2.98 7.40 18.79
CA GLY A 118 -3.76 8.64 18.75
C GLY A 118 -3.71 9.43 17.42
N ARG A 119 -2.90 9.01 16.44
CA ARG A 119 -2.89 9.61 15.10
C ARG A 119 -4.19 9.30 14.33
N PRO A 120 -4.82 10.28 13.62
CA PRO A 120 -5.95 10.03 12.71
C PRO A 120 -5.62 8.98 11.64
N TRP A 121 -6.63 8.24 11.17
CA TRP A 121 -6.41 7.14 10.24
C TRP A 121 -5.95 7.59 8.87
N LEU A 122 -6.46 8.73 8.39
CA LEU A 122 -6.00 9.32 7.13
C LEU A 122 -4.48 9.53 7.14
N ASN A 123 -3.96 10.14 8.20
CA ASN A 123 -2.53 10.42 8.36
C ASN A 123 -1.69 9.13 8.42
N ARG A 124 -2.21 8.07 9.06
CA ARG A 124 -1.53 6.77 9.08
C ARG A 124 -1.46 6.17 7.69
N ARG A 125 -2.58 6.17 6.97
CA ARG A 125 -2.69 5.64 5.61
C ARG A 125 -1.81 6.42 4.63
N GLN A 126 -1.73 7.74 4.76
CA GLN A 126 -0.84 8.59 3.96
C GLN A 126 0.64 8.22 4.14
N ILE A 127 1.06 8.05 5.39
CA ILE A 127 2.46 7.72 5.71
C ILE A 127 2.78 6.28 5.30
N ASP A 128 2.02 5.28 5.76
CA ASP A 128 2.30 3.87 5.45
C ASP A 128 2.14 3.60 3.94
N GLY A 129 1.20 4.28 3.27
CA GLY A 129 1.04 4.26 1.82
C GLY A 129 2.27 4.77 1.09
N SER A 130 2.83 5.89 1.55
CA SER A 130 4.04 6.49 0.98
C SER A 130 5.28 5.61 1.23
N LEU A 131 5.31 4.90 2.36
CA LEU A 131 6.39 3.96 2.67
C LEU A 131 6.26 2.61 1.96
N ASN A 132 5.20 2.39 1.16
CA ASN A 132 4.83 1.08 0.62
C ASN A 132 4.78 -0.01 1.71
N ARG A 133 4.40 0.35 2.94
CA ARG A 133 4.40 -0.57 4.07
C ARG A 133 3.16 -1.45 4.02
N THR A 134 3.36 -2.75 4.19
CA THR A 134 2.30 -3.76 4.17
C THR A 134 2.27 -4.57 5.47
N PRO A 135 1.12 -5.17 5.85
CA PRO A 135 1.03 -6.09 6.97
C PRO A 135 1.89 -7.35 6.80
N LEU A 136 2.19 -8.03 7.92
CA LEU A 136 2.93 -9.29 7.89
C LEU A 136 2.20 -10.36 7.08
N GLY A 137 2.94 -11.05 6.20
CA GLY A 137 2.40 -12.10 5.33
C GLY A 137 1.52 -11.57 4.19
N PHE A 138 1.59 -10.26 3.88
CA PHE A 138 0.79 -9.64 2.82
C PHE A 138 0.93 -10.37 1.48
N TYR A 139 2.16 -10.57 0.99
CA TYR A 139 2.38 -11.23 -0.30
C TYR A 139 1.87 -12.68 -0.30
N ASP A 140 2.15 -13.46 0.74
CA ASP A 140 1.63 -14.83 0.88
C ASP A 140 0.10 -14.88 0.80
N ARG A 141 -0.58 -13.89 1.39
CA ARG A 141 -2.03 -13.75 1.33
C ARG A 141 -2.50 -13.37 -0.07
N VAL A 142 -1.80 -12.48 -0.78
CA VAL A 142 -2.12 -12.15 -2.18
C VAL A 142 -1.98 -13.39 -3.07
N TRP A 143 -0.99 -14.24 -2.83
CA TRP A 143 -0.87 -15.54 -3.52
C TRP A 143 -2.11 -16.41 -3.30
N GLN A 144 -2.54 -16.58 -2.04
CA GLN A 144 -3.72 -17.37 -1.69
C GLN A 144 -5.01 -16.82 -2.33
N ILE A 145 -5.14 -15.49 -2.45
CA ILE A 145 -6.26 -14.88 -3.18
C ILE A 145 -6.16 -15.25 -4.66
N LEU A 146 -4.98 -15.17 -5.26
CA LEU A 146 -4.75 -15.47 -6.67
C LEU A 146 -5.11 -16.94 -7.01
N GLU A 147 -4.83 -17.89 -6.10
CA GLU A 147 -5.26 -19.29 -6.23
C GLU A 147 -6.78 -19.47 -6.36
N ARG A 148 -7.56 -18.52 -5.83
CA ARG A 148 -9.04 -18.55 -5.81
C ARG A 148 -9.67 -17.48 -6.70
N THR A 149 -8.89 -16.87 -7.60
CA THR A 149 -9.34 -15.79 -8.49
C THR A 149 -9.00 -16.11 -9.95
N PRO A 150 -9.90 -16.79 -10.69
CA PRO A 150 -9.75 -17.00 -12.12
C PRO A 150 -9.47 -15.68 -12.84
N ASN A 151 -8.62 -15.69 -13.87
CA ASN A 151 -8.22 -14.52 -14.66
C ASN A 151 -7.50 -13.39 -13.89
N GLY A 152 -7.31 -13.51 -12.57
CA GLY A 152 -6.44 -12.65 -11.78
C GLY A 152 -7.10 -11.45 -11.11
N ILE A 153 -6.27 -10.53 -10.63
CA ILE A 153 -6.67 -9.37 -9.82
C ILE A 153 -6.22 -8.10 -10.55
N VAL A 154 -7.09 -7.10 -10.68
CA VAL A 154 -6.76 -5.83 -11.34
C VAL A 154 -6.98 -4.65 -10.39
N VAL A 155 -6.05 -3.68 -10.45
CA VAL A 155 -6.16 -2.38 -9.78
C VAL A 155 -5.46 -1.31 -10.59
N SER A 156 -6.04 -0.12 -10.69
CA SER A 156 -5.55 0.98 -11.52
C SER A 156 -5.25 0.54 -12.96
N GLY A 157 -6.05 -0.38 -13.50
CA GLY A 157 -5.89 -0.97 -14.83
C GLY A 157 -4.71 -1.93 -15.01
N VAL A 158 -3.93 -2.21 -13.96
CA VAL A 158 -2.81 -3.16 -13.99
C VAL A 158 -3.28 -4.53 -13.50
N LEU A 159 -3.14 -5.54 -14.35
CA LEU A 159 -3.54 -6.91 -14.05
C LEU A 159 -2.38 -7.70 -13.41
N LEU A 160 -2.62 -8.31 -12.26
CA LEU A 160 -1.90 -9.48 -11.78
C LEU A 160 -2.62 -10.73 -12.29
N PRO A 161 -2.13 -11.37 -13.36
CA PRO A 161 -2.83 -12.51 -13.93
C PRO A 161 -2.67 -13.73 -13.02
N GLN A 162 -3.68 -14.60 -12.95
CA GLN A 162 -3.57 -15.87 -12.24
C GLN A 162 -2.58 -16.80 -12.93
N GLN A 163 -2.73 -16.97 -14.25
CA GLN A 163 -1.81 -17.71 -15.10
C GLN A 163 -1.13 -16.73 -16.07
N PRO A 164 0.18 -16.84 -16.30
CA PRO A 164 1.05 -17.94 -15.88
C PRO A 164 1.69 -17.74 -14.49
N THR A 165 1.29 -16.74 -13.70
CA THR A 165 1.91 -16.43 -12.41
C THR A 165 1.99 -17.66 -11.48
N LEU A 166 0.90 -18.41 -11.33
CA LEU A 166 0.88 -19.60 -10.47
C LEU A 166 1.61 -20.81 -11.08
N SER A 167 1.80 -20.86 -12.40
CA SER A 167 2.58 -21.93 -13.05
C SER A 167 4.07 -21.66 -13.07
N ASP A 168 4.46 -20.38 -13.16
CA ASP A 168 5.83 -19.96 -13.44
C ASP A 168 6.59 -19.49 -12.18
N MET A 169 5.88 -19.19 -11.10
CA MET A 169 6.45 -18.65 -9.86
C MET A 169 6.07 -19.49 -8.64
N THR A 170 6.65 -19.18 -7.48
CA THR A 170 6.23 -19.75 -6.19
C THR A 170 5.92 -18.66 -5.15
N MET A 171 5.08 -18.98 -4.16
CA MET A 171 4.61 -18.06 -3.12
C MET A 171 5.73 -17.29 -2.40
N TYR A 172 6.86 -17.94 -2.12
CA TYR A 172 7.94 -17.40 -1.29
C TYR A 172 9.05 -16.70 -2.08
N GLU A 173 8.90 -16.60 -3.40
CA GLU A 173 9.88 -15.96 -4.27
C GLU A 173 9.70 -14.46 -4.35
N MET A 174 10.84 -13.75 -4.34
CA MET A 174 10.88 -12.29 -4.50
C MET A 174 10.20 -11.83 -5.80
N ASN A 175 10.26 -12.61 -6.88
CA ASN A 175 9.66 -12.24 -8.17
C ASN A 175 8.15 -12.02 -8.06
N PHE A 176 7.45 -12.89 -7.31
CA PHE A 176 6.02 -12.72 -7.08
C PHE A 176 5.73 -11.46 -6.27
N SER A 177 6.47 -11.23 -5.17
CA SER A 177 6.29 -10.02 -4.37
C SER A 177 6.55 -8.74 -5.18
N LEU A 178 7.54 -8.76 -6.09
CA LEU A 178 7.81 -7.65 -7.01
C LEU A 178 6.71 -7.44 -8.05
N LEU A 179 6.08 -8.52 -8.52
CA LEU A 179 4.93 -8.45 -9.43
C LEU A 179 3.70 -7.85 -8.75
N VAL A 180 3.45 -8.18 -7.47
CA VAL A 180 2.41 -7.54 -6.65
C VAL A 180 2.72 -6.05 -6.45
N GLU A 181 3.98 -5.69 -6.17
CA GLU A 181 4.38 -4.27 -6.10
C GLU A 181 4.17 -3.54 -7.41
N ASP A 182 4.41 -4.22 -8.55
CA ASP A 182 4.19 -3.65 -9.88
C ASP A 182 2.71 -3.36 -10.16
N MET A 183 1.82 -4.28 -9.76
CA MET A 183 0.37 -4.11 -9.82
C MET A 183 -0.07 -2.86 -9.02
N LEU A 184 0.50 -2.64 -7.83
CA LEU A 184 0.14 -1.53 -6.95
C LEU A 184 0.84 -0.20 -7.30
N LYS A 185 1.86 -0.19 -8.18
CA LYS A 185 2.74 0.98 -8.39
C LYS A 185 2.04 2.21 -8.97
N ASN A 186 0.98 1.98 -9.76
CA ASN A 186 0.24 3.03 -10.46
C ASN A 186 -0.80 3.72 -9.56
N ILE A 187 -0.94 3.28 -8.31
CA ILE A 187 -1.78 3.97 -7.33
C ILE A 187 -1.06 5.24 -6.87
N ILE A 188 -1.64 6.40 -7.22
CA ILE A 188 -1.04 7.72 -6.98
C ILE A 188 -1.24 8.15 -5.52
N LEU A 189 -2.43 7.95 -4.98
CA LEU A 189 -2.80 8.40 -3.63
C LEU A 189 -2.31 7.38 -2.57
N PRO A 190 -1.40 7.78 -1.65
CA PRO A 190 -0.89 6.90 -0.61
C PRO A 190 -1.99 6.26 0.25
N GLU A 191 -3.00 7.03 0.63
CA GLU A 191 -4.11 6.56 1.44
C GLU A 191 -5.01 5.56 0.70
N TYR A 192 -5.21 5.75 -0.61
CA TYR A 192 -5.93 4.78 -1.44
C TYR A 192 -5.14 3.48 -1.57
N ARG A 193 -3.81 3.56 -1.73
CA ARG A 193 -2.95 2.38 -1.73
C ARG A 193 -3.13 1.56 -0.46
N GLN A 194 -3.25 2.20 0.70
CA GLN A 194 -3.51 1.49 1.96
C GLN A 194 -4.92 0.90 2.01
N ILE A 195 -5.95 1.55 1.46
CA ILE A 195 -7.27 0.93 1.32
C ILE A 195 -7.21 -0.33 0.45
N ILE A 196 -6.44 -0.33 -0.65
CA ILE A 196 -6.26 -1.51 -1.50
C ILE A 196 -5.53 -2.64 -0.75
N VAL A 197 -4.48 -2.30 0.03
CA VAL A 197 -3.80 -3.27 0.90
C VAL A 197 -4.75 -3.85 1.94
N GLU A 198 -5.54 -3.01 2.61
CA GLU A 198 -6.55 -3.43 3.58
C GLU A 198 -7.62 -4.33 2.92
N LEU A 199 -8.10 -3.98 1.72
CA LEU A 199 -9.06 -4.78 0.95
C LEU A 199 -8.49 -6.17 0.62
N LEU A 200 -7.25 -6.26 0.13
CA LEU A 200 -6.62 -7.56 -0.12
C LEU A 200 -6.52 -8.40 1.15
N MET A 201 -6.21 -7.78 2.30
CA MET A 201 -6.22 -8.49 3.58
C MET A 201 -7.63 -8.96 3.98
N VAL A 202 -8.67 -8.17 3.73
CA VAL A 202 -10.07 -8.56 3.92
C VAL A 202 -10.44 -9.74 3.03
N VAL A 203 -10.14 -9.67 1.72
CA VAL A 203 -10.41 -10.75 0.76
C VAL A 203 -9.72 -12.06 1.20
N SER A 204 -8.45 -11.97 1.60
CA SER A 204 -7.70 -13.13 2.14
C SER A 204 -8.41 -13.75 3.34
N VAL A 205 -8.89 -12.94 4.30
CA VAL A 205 -9.60 -13.46 5.48
C VAL A 205 -10.94 -14.08 5.07
N VAL A 206 -11.70 -13.46 4.18
CA VAL A 206 -12.98 -13.98 3.69
C VAL A 206 -12.79 -15.34 3.03
N LEU A 207 -11.86 -15.47 2.09
CA LEU A 207 -11.59 -16.73 1.40
C LEU A 207 -11.04 -17.82 2.33
N LEU A 208 -10.15 -17.46 3.27
CA LEU A 208 -9.62 -18.39 4.25
C LEU A 208 -10.71 -18.96 5.18
N ARG A 209 -11.71 -18.15 5.51
CA ARG A 209 -12.82 -18.55 6.39
C ARG A 209 -13.93 -19.30 5.67
N ASN A 210 -14.01 -19.21 4.35
CA ASN A 210 -15.04 -19.82 3.51
C ASN A 210 -14.36 -20.57 2.35
N PRO A 211 -13.74 -21.74 2.60
CA PRO A 211 -12.95 -22.46 1.60
C PRO A 211 -13.76 -22.92 0.37
N GLU A 212 -15.09 -23.02 0.51
CA GLU A 212 -16.03 -23.31 -0.57
C GLU A 212 -16.19 -22.14 -1.57
N LEU A 213 -15.84 -20.92 -1.18
CA LEU A 213 -15.96 -19.74 -2.02
C LEU A 213 -14.72 -19.54 -2.89
N GLU A 214 -14.96 -19.14 -4.13
CA GLU A 214 -13.99 -18.65 -5.10
C GLU A 214 -14.64 -17.56 -5.94
N PHE A 215 -13.82 -16.67 -6.50
CA PHE A 215 -14.32 -15.78 -7.54
C PHE A 215 -14.52 -16.57 -8.83
N GLN A 216 -15.47 -16.11 -9.66
CA GLN A 216 -15.77 -16.76 -10.94
C GLN A 216 -14.92 -16.21 -12.09
N GLU A 217 -14.46 -14.97 -11.94
CA GLU A 217 -13.77 -14.19 -12.97
C GLU A 217 -12.72 -13.29 -12.32
N LYS A 218 -12.04 -12.48 -13.14
CA LYS A 218 -11.09 -11.49 -12.63
C LYS A 218 -11.78 -10.54 -11.66
N VAL A 219 -11.06 -10.12 -10.62
CA VAL A 219 -11.57 -9.20 -9.59
C VAL A 219 -10.98 -7.81 -9.79
N ASP A 220 -11.86 -6.83 -9.93
CA ASP A 220 -11.51 -5.41 -9.99
C ASP A 220 -11.58 -4.80 -8.58
N LEU A 221 -10.40 -4.46 -8.03
CA LEU A 221 -10.29 -3.91 -6.68
C LEU A 221 -10.84 -2.48 -6.62
N ASP A 222 -10.74 -1.70 -7.69
CA ASP A 222 -11.25 -0.32 -7.73
C ASP A 222 -12.77 -0.32 -7.63
N CYS A 223 -13.43 -1.26 -8.34
CA CYS A 223 -14.88 -1.49 -8.23
C CYS A 223 -15.30 -1.86 -6.80
N LEU A 224 -14.60 -2.79 -6.14
CA LEU A 224 -14.92 -3.19 -4.76
C LEU A 224 -14.77 -2.04 -3.75
N VAL A 225 -13.72 -1.22 -3.88
CA VAL A 225 -13.56 -0.04 -3.02
C VAL A 225 -14.68 0.97 -3.26
N LYS A 226 -15.09 1.16 -4.53
CA LYS A 226 -16.20 2.05 -4.88
C LYS A 226 -17.52 1.57 -4.28
N GLU A 227 -17.85 0.28 -4.39
CA GLU A 227 -19.06 -0.29 -3.79
C GLU A 227 -19.06 -0.16 -2.27
N ALA A 228 -17.92 -0.40 -1.62
CA ALA A 228 -17.77 -0.20 -0.19
C ALA A 228 -17.95 1.28 0.20
N PHE A 229 -17.44 2.21 -0.61
CA PHE A 229 -17.62 3.64 -0.39
C PHE A 229 -19.08 4.08 -0.59
N ASP A 230 -19.77 3.58 -1.62
CA ASP A 230 -21.19 3.85 -1.86
C ASP A 230 -22.07 3.38 -0.68
N ASP A 231 -21.72 2.24 -0.08
CA ASP A 231 -22.38 1.73 1.13
C ASP A 231 -22.06 2.61 2.36
N PHE A 232 -20.80 3.02 2.52
CA PHE A 232 -20.40 3.97 3.56
C PHE A 232 -21.17 5.29 3.45
N GLN A 233 -21.30 5.84 2.24
CA GLN A 233 -22.09 7.05 2.01
C GLN A 233 -23.56 6.84 2.39
N SER A 234 -24.14 5.69 2.06
CA SER A 234 -25.53 5.39 2.37
C SER A 234 -25.80 5.37 3.88
N ASP A 235 -24.85 4.92 4.69
CA ASP A 235 -24.94 4.95 6.16
C ASP A 235 -24.78 6.35 6.77
N HIS A 236 -24.05 7.25 6.09
CA HIS A 236 -23.69 8.58 6.62
C HIS A 236 -24.54 9.72 6.02
N CYS A 237 -25.20 9.50 4.88
CA CYS A 237 -26.16 10.43 4.31
C CYS A 237 -27.45 10.44 5.16
N ARG A 238 -27.69 11.53 5.90
CA ARG A 238 -28.98 11.76 6.57
C ARG A 238 -30.10 12.01 5.55
N PRO A 239 -31.38 11.75 5.89
CA PRO A 239 -32.55 12.13 5.07
C PRO A 239 -32.66 13.63 4.77
N THR A 240 -31.86 14.47 5.45
CA THR A 240 -31.83 15.92 5.30
C THR A 240 -30.72 16.35 4.35
N GLY A 241 -30.88 16.10 3.05
CA GLY A 241 -30.28 16.89 1.95
C GLY A 241 -28.76 17.09 1.93
N THR A 242 -27.97 16.26 2.61
CA THR A 242 -26.50 16.38 2.56
C THR A 242 -26.04 15.79 1.23
N MET A 243 -25.38 16.60 0.39
CA MET A 243 -24.85 16.16 -0.91
C MET A 243 -23.90 14.97 -0.72
N ARG A 244 -23.91 14.01 -1.65
CA ARG A 244 -22.92 12.92 -1.69
C ARG A 244 -21.52 13.56 -1.73
N GLN A 245 -20.62 13.12 -0.87
CA GLN A 245 -19.22 13.56 -0.92
C GLN A 245 -18.59 12.99 -2.20
N GLU A 246 -17.97 13.83 -3.01
CA GLU A 246 -17.23 13.33 -4.19
C GLU A 246 -15.87 12.75 -3.78
N ASP A 247 -15.27 13.28 -2.70
CA ASP A 247 -14.04 12.77 -2.13
C ASP A 247 -14.27 11.64 -1.10
N MET A 248 -13.28 10.76 -0.99
CA MET A 248 -13.27 9.64 -0.04
C MET A 248 -12.59 10.02 1.29
N GLU A 249 -12.37 11.30 1.60
CA GLU A 249 -11.53 11.70 2.74
C GLU A 249 -12.09 11.17 4.08
N ALA A 250 -13.40 11.29 4.28
CA ALA A 250 -14.06 10.75 5.47
C ALA A 250 -13.93 9.22 5.57
N PHE A 251 -13.98 8.51 4.44
CA PHE A 251 -13.77 7.06 4.38
C PHE A 251 -12.32 6.71 4.72
N TYR A 252 -11.36 7.45 4.16
CA TYR A 252 -9.93 7.30 4.46
C TYR A 252 -9.58 7.65 5.91
N ASN A 253 -10.37 8.48 6.59
CA ASN A 253 -10.18 8.78 8.01
C ASN A 253 -10.95 7.84 8.95
N THR A 254 -11.76 6.93 8.41
CA THR A 254 -12.51 5.95 9.20
C THR A 254 -11.60 4.80 9.64
N PRO A 255 -11.63 4.40 10.93
CA PRO A 255 -10.89 3.22 11.42
C PRO A 255 -11.21 1.95 10.62
N PRO A 256 -10.26 1.01 10.44
CA PRO A 256 -10.53 -0.24 9.77
C PRO A 256 -11.49 -1.12 10.57
N LEU A 257 -11.25 -1.28 11.87
CA LEU A 257 -12.05 -2.13 12.74
C LEU A 257 -13.20 -1.36 13.39
N GLY A 258 -14.34 -2.04 13.53
CA GLY A 258 -15.53 -1.52 14.21
C GLY A 258 -16.80 -1.75 13.40
N LYS A 259 -17.96 -1.54 14.03
CA LYS A 259 -19.28 -1.76 13.40
C LYS A 259 -19.46 -0.98 12.09
N HIS A 260 -18.88 0.22 12.02
CA HIS A 260 -18.87 1.09 10.85
C HIS A 260 -17.43 1.42 10.43
N GLY A 261 -16.50 0.48 10.64
CA GLY A 261 -15.13 0.60 10.17
C GLY A 261 -15.00 0.26 8.68
N THR A 262 -13.93 0.70 8.03
CA THR A 262 -13.73 0.45 6.59
C THR A 262 -13.73 -1.04 6.26
N SER A 263 -13.21 -1.91 7.14
CA SER A 263 -13.19 -3.36 6.89
C SER A 263 -14.60 -3.94 6.76
N SER A 264 -15.59 -3.38 7.46
CA SER A 264 -16.98 -3.86 7.41
C SER A 264 -17.60 -3.59 6.04
N TYR A 265 -17.40 -2.38 5.50
CA TYR A 265 -17.86 -2.01 4.15
C TYR A 265 -17.13 -2.81 3.06
N LEU A 266 -15.81 -2.94 3.18
CA LEU A 266 -15.01 -3.76 2.25
C LEU A 266 -15.44 -5.24 2.29
N THR A 267 -15.67 -5.80 3.48
CA THR A 267 -16.14 -7.19 3.64
C THR A 267 -17.49 -7.37 2.97
N LYS A 268 -18.41 -6.41 3.13
CA LYS A 268 -19.74 -6.47 2.52
C LYS A 268 -19.66 -6.49 0.98
N ALA A 269 -18.86 -5.60 0.38
CA ALA A 269 -18.65 -5.58 -1.07
C ALA A 269 -18.08 -6.92 -1.58
N VAL A 270 -17.04 -7.44 -0.91
CA VAL A 270 -16.43 -8.74 -1.26
C VAL A 270 -17.42 -9.90 -1.15
N MET A 271 -18.20 -9.96 -0.07
CA MET A 271 -19.20 -11.02 0.13
C MET A 271 -20.31 -10.96 -0.92
N ILE A 272 -20.78 -9.76 -1.27
CA ILE A 272 -21.79 -9.61 -2.33
C ILE A 272 -21.25 -10.15 -3.65
N LEU A 273 -20.01 -9.80 -4.03
CA LEU A 273 -19.38 -10.29 -5.25
C LEU A 273 -19.24 -11.82 -5.26
N LEU A 274 -18.77 -12.42 -4.16
CA LEU A 274 -18.60 -13.87 -4.06
C LEU A 274 -19.94 -14.62 -4.12
N LEU A 275 -20.99 -14.09 -3.52
CA LEU A 275 -22.32 -14.72 -3.46
C LEU A 275 -23.12 -14.56 -4.76
N GLN A 276 -22.72 -13.64 -5.65
CA GLN A 276 -23.29 -13.57 -7.00
C GLN A 276 -22.77 -14.69 -7.92
N GLY A 277 -21.70 -15.39 -7.52
CA GLY A 277 -21.18 -16.56 -8.22
C GLY A 277 -21.88 -17.87 -7.84
N GLU A 278 -21.74 -18.89 -8.68
CA GLU A 278 -22.21 -20.25 -8.35
C GLU A 278 -21.33 -20.86 -7.24
N VAL A 279 -21.93 -21.23 -6.10
CA VAL A 279 -21.23 -21.93 -5.02
C VAL A 279 -20.87 -23.34 -5.50
N LYS A 280 -19.58 -23.66 -5.60
CA LYS A 280 -19.16 -25.04 -5.91
C LYS A 280 -19.55 -25.96 -4.75
N PRO A 281 -20.30 -27.05 -4.99
CA PRO A 281 -20.57 -28.01 -3.93
C PRO A 281 -19.25 -28.62 -3.46
N SER A 282 -19.06 -28.64 -2.13
CA SER A 282 -17.94 -29.33 -1.50
C SER A 282 -17.91 -30.79 -1.98
N LYS A 283 -16.72 -31.30 -2.34
CA LYS A 283 -16.54 -32.71 -2.74
C LYS A 283 -16.71 -33.70 -1.58
N ASP A 284 -16.93 -33.22 -0.36
CA ASP A 284 -17.07 -34.03 0.86
C ASP A 284 -18.51 -34.16 1.39
N ASP A 285 -19.53 -33.92 0.56
CA ASP A 285 -20.94 -34.12 0.97
C ASP A 285 -21.55 -35.43 0.42
N PRO A 286 -21.48 -36.57 1.14
CA PRO A 286 -22.31 -37.73 0.87
C PRO A 286 -23.68 -37.54 1.53
N CYS A 287 -24.39 -36.46 1.21
CA CYS A 287 -25.77 -36.26 1.68
C CYS A 287 -26.76 -36.56 0.56
N SER A 288 -26.83 -37.82 0.15
CA SER A 288 -28.00 -38.36 -0.54
C SER A 288 -29.09 -38.63 0.49
N VAL A 289 -30.02 -37.69 0.66
CA VAL A 289 -31.27 -37.95 1.38
C VAL A 289 -32.10 -38.88 0.51
N SER A 290 -32.25 -40.12 0.98
CA SER A 290 -33.15 -41.13 0.41
C SER A 290 -34.59 -40.90 0.89
#